data_AF-A0A7C7K605-F1
#
_entry.id   AF-A0A7C7K605-F1
#
_cell.length_a   1.000
_cell.length_b   1.000
_cell.length_c   1.000
_cell.angle_alpha   90.00
_cell.angle_beta   90.00
_cell.angle_gamma   90.00
#
_symmetry.space_group_name_H-M   'P 1'
#
loop_
_entity.id
_entity.type
_entity.pdbx_description
1 polymer ?
#
loop_
_entity_poly.entity_id
_entity_poly.type
_entity_poly.pdbx_seq_one_letter_code
_entity_poly.pdbx_strand_id
1 'polypeptide(L)'
;FYNELLKLAGGVNVYTDTTVKVPSVSAEGIIRMNPDAIIDVFPEQKDHQSDMKQVIKQWQSLRNVNAVKQQRIYIIEHDYASIPGPRIFKLLPEMAQLLHPELDWQDHQLND
;
A
#
# COMPACT_ATOMS: atom_id res chain seq x y z
N PHE A 1 7.32 -9.89 -3.74
CA PHE A 1 5.91 -10.31 -3.84
C PHE A 1 4.98 -9.10 -3.91
N TYR A 2 5.11 -8.08 -3.06
CA TYR A 2 4.28 -6.86 -3.17
C TYR A 2 4.29 -6.20 -4.55
N ASN A 3 5.45 -6.15 -5.22
CA ASN A 3 5.54 -5.63 -6.58
C ASN A 3 4.67 -6.41 -7.59
N GLU A 4 4.58 -7.74 -7.43
CA GLU A 4 3.75 -8.57 -8.30
C GLU A 4 2.27 -8.46 -7.94
N LEU A 5 1.94 -8.39 -6.64
CA LEU A 5 0.57 -8.10 -6.20
C LEU A 5 0.10 -6.75 -6.70
N LEU A 6 0.96 -5.72 -6.64
CA LEU A 6 0.66 -4.38 -7.14
C LEU A 6 0.36 -4.42 -8.64
N LYS A 7 1.18 -5.13 -9.44
CA LYS A 7 0.92 -5.31 -10.88
C LYS A 7 -0.39 -6.04 -11.15
N LEU A 8 -0.67 -7.12 -10.43
CA LEU A 8 -1.91 -7.88 -10.56
C LEU A 8 -3.13 -7.04 -10.15
N ALA A 9 -2.96 -6.15 -9.18
CA ALA A 9 -3.98 -5.20 -8.73
C ALA A 9 -4.20 -4.02 -9.69
N GLY A 10 -3.49 -3.96 -10.82
CA GLY A 10 -3.57 -2.87 -11.80
C GLY A 10 -2.69 -1.65 -11.50
N GLY A 11 -1.84 -1.72 -10.48
CA GLY A 11 -0.90 -0.67 -10.10
C GLY A 11 0.47 -0.78 -10.75
N VAL A 12 1.22 0.33 -10.69
CA VAL A 12 2.62 0.42 -11.11
C VAL A 12 3.48 0.87 -9.93
N ASN A 13 4.56 0.15 -9.64
CA ASN A 13 5.50 0.57 -8.61
C ASN A 13 6.34 1.75 -9.11
N VAL A 14 6.26 2.89 -8.41
CA VAL A 14 7.06 4.08 -8.75
C VAL A 14 8.56 3.89 -8.51
N TYR A 15 8.93 2.95 -7.63
CA TYR A 15 10.31 2.52 -7.45
C TYR A 15 10.65 1.46 -8.51
N THR A 16 11.53 1.85 -9.45
CA THR A 16 11.87 1.05 -10.63
C THR A 16 13.21 0.33 -10.53
N ASP A 17 14.05 0.69 -9.54
CA ASP A 17 15.29 -0.02 -9.29
C ASP A 17 14.98 -1.40 -8.70
N THR A 18 15.41 -2.46 -9.36
CA THR A 18 15.13 -3.84 -8.94
C THR A 18 16.30 -4.48 -8.20
N THR A 19 17.39 -3.75 -7.98
CA THR A 19 18.62 -4.28 -7.39
C THR A 19 18.42 -4.63 -5.91
N VAL A 20 17.60 -3.84 -5.22
CA VAL A 20 17.24 -4.06 -3.81
C VAL A 20 15.77 -4.47 -3.71
N LYS A 21 15.51 -5.65 -3.14
CA LYS A 21 14.14 -6.20 -3.01
C LYS A 21 13.24 -5.39 -2.07
N VAL A 22 13.83 -4.79 -1.03
CA VAL A 22 13.16 -3.95 -0.02
C VAL A 22 14.02 -2.71 0.19
N PRO A 23 13.90 -1.70 -0.68
CA PRO A 23 14.73 -0.51 -0.63
C PRO A 23 14.32 0.39 0.55
N SER A 24 15.30 1.01 1.21
CA SER A 24 15.04 2.17 2.05
C SER A 24 15.00 3.41 1.16
N VAL A 25 13.87 4.10 1.12
CA VAL A 25 13.67 5.31 0.32
C VAL A 25 13.56 6.53 1.24
N SER A 26 14.31 7.59 0.95
CA SER A 26 14.23 8.84 1.71
C SER A 26 12.96 9.63 1.41
N ALA A 27 12.61 10.59 2.26
CA ALA A 27 11.51 11.52 2.03
C ALA A 27 11.64 12.28 0.70
N GLU A 28 12.84 12.77 0.38
CA GLU A 28 13.14 13.44 -0.88
C GLU A 28 12.98 12.50 -2.08
N GLY A 29 13.39 11.24 -1.92
CA GLY A 29 13.19 10.20 -2.92
C GLY A 29 11.71 9.96 -3.22
N ILE A 30 10.88 9.86 -2.18
CA ILE A 30 9.42 9.73 -2.32
C ILE A 30 8.83 10.96 -3.00
N ILE A 31 9.22 12.17 -2.60
CA ILE A 31 8.77 13.43 -3.21
C ILE A 31 9.13 13.47 -4.71
N ARG A 32 10.34 13.01 -5.07
CA ARG A 32 10.79 12.97 -6.47
C ARG A 32 10.03 11.93 -7.30
N MET A 33 9.74 10.76 -6.74
CA MET A 33 8.96 9.71 -7.41
C MET A 33 7.47 10.07 -7.52
N ASN A 34 6.96 10.87 -6.57
CA ASN A 34 5.62 11.43 -6.56
C ASN A 34 4.49 10.40 -6.81
N PRO A 35 4.34 9.36 -5.95
CA PRO A 35 3.29 8.35 -6.13
C PRO A 35 1.88 8.93 -6.04
N ASP A 36 0.96 8.36 -6.82
CA ASP A 36 -0.47 8.71 -6.81
C ASP A 36 -1.24 8.04 -5.67
N ALA A 37 -0.75 6.92 -5.16
CA ALA A 37 -1.27 6.24 -3.97
C ALA A 37 -0.12 5.66 -3.14
N ILE A 38 -0.29 5.64 -1.82
CA ILE A 38 0.62 4.98 -0.87
C ILE A 38 -0.19 3.88 -0.18
N ILE A 39 0.28 2.64 -0.27
CA ILE A 39 -0.26 1.49 0.46
C ILE A 39 0.84 1.04 1.42
N ASP A 40 0.60 1.21 2.71
CA ASP A 40 1.51 0.84 3.79
C ASP A 40 0.97 -0.41 4.49
N VAL A 41 1.77 -1.47 4.53
CA VAL A 41 1.32 -2.81 4.92
C VAL A 41 1.97 -3.23 6.24
N PHE A 42 1.15 -3.44 7.26
CA PHE A 42 1.59 -3.78 8.62
C PHE A 42 1.12 -5.18 9.02
N PRO A 43 1.92 -5.93 9.80
CA PRO A 43 1.40 -7.06 10.56
C PRO A 43 0.46 -6.55 11.66
N GLU A 44 -0.68 -7.21 11.86
CA GLU A 44 -1.59 -6.91 12.97
C GLU A 44 -0.90 -7.16 14.33
N GLN A 45 -0.91 -6.14 15.20
CA GLN A 45 -0.54 -6.31 16.62
C GLN A 45 -1.45 -5.48 17.53
N LYS A 46 -1.67 -6.01 18.74
CA LYS A 46 -2.67 -5.49 19.69
C LYS A 46 -2.45 -4.04 20.17
N ASP A 47 -1.28 -3.44 19.94
CA ASP A 47 -0.91 -2.13 20.53
C ASP A 47 -0.54 -1.05 19.50
N HIS A 48 -0.87 -1.23 18.21
CA HIS A 48 -0.43 -0.29 17.15
C HIS A 48 -1.26 0.99 17.01
N GLN A 49 -2.35 1.19 17.75
CA GLN A 49 -3.26 2.32 17.47
C GLN A 49 -2.58 3.70 17.58
N SER A 50 -1.64 3.87 18.52
CA SER A 50 -0.81 5.08 18.62
C SER A 50 0.16 5.21 17.45
N ASP A 51 0.71 4.08 17.00
CA ASP A 51 1.73 4.01 15.95
C ASP A 51 1.13 4.31 14.58
N MET A 52 -0.07 3.78 14.29
CA MET A 52 -0.79 4.07 13.05
C MET A 52 -1.07 5.56 12.87
N LYS A 53 -1.49 6.26 13.94
CA LYS A 53 -1.70 7.71 13.90
C LYS A 53 -0.40 8.45 13.61
N GLN A 54 0.73 7.96 14.11
CA GLN A 54 2.04 8.55 13.85
C GLN A 54 2.51 8.29 12.41
N VAL A 55 2.34 7.07 11.90
CA VAL A 55 2.64 6.70 10.50
C VAL A 55 1.84 7.55 9.53
N ILE A 56 0.53 7.70 9.75
CA ILE A 56 -0.32 8.56 8.92
C ILE A 56 0.17 10.01 8.95
N LYS A 57 0.53 10.54 10.13
CA LYS A 57 1.09 11.90 10.25
C LYS A 57 2.43 12.05 9.52
N GLN A 58 3.28 11.03 9.54
CA GLN A 58 4.55 11.02 8.81
C GLN A 58 4.29 11.12 7.30
N TRP A 59 3.38 10.30 6.75
CA TRP A 59 2.99 10.39 5.35
C TRP A 59 2.38 11.76 5.00
N GLN A 60 1.48 12.28 5.84
CA GLN A 60 0.86 13.59 5.66
C GLN A 60 1.87 14.76 5.70
N SER A 61 3.06 14.57 6.26
CA SER A 61 4.12 15.58 6.24
C SER A 61 4.67 15.83 4.82
N LEU A 62 4.54 14.87 3.90
CA LEU A 62 5.00 14.94 2.52
C LEU A 62 4.00 15.68 1.60
N ARG A 63 3.61 16.91 1.99
CA ARG A 63 2.50 17.69 1.39
C ARG A 63 2.55 17.87 -0.13
N ASN A 64 3.72 17.72 -0.75
CA ASN A 64 3.89 17.88 -2.19
C ASN A 64 3.63 16.60 -3.00
N VAL A 65 3.51 15.45 -2.35
CA VAL A 65 3.23 14.15 -2.99
C VAL A 65 1.76 14.04 -3.39
N ASN A 66 1.49 13.52 -4.59
CA ASN A 66 0.14 13.35 -5.13
C ASN A 66 -0.76 12.53 -4.20
N ALA A 67 -0.29 11.37 -3.73
CA ALA A 67 -1.02 10.53 -2.78
C ALA A 67 -1.46 11.31 -1.53
N VAL A 68 -0.63 12.22 -1.00
CA VAL A 68 -0.97 13.03 0.17
C VAL A 68 -2.04 14.06 -0.19
N LYS A 69 -1.87 14.77 -1.31
CA LYS A 69 -2.82 15.80 -1.79
C LYS A 69 -4.20 15.23 -2.07
N GLN A 70 -4.24 14.02 -2.63
CA GLN A 70 -5.48 13.32 -3.01
C GLN A 70 -6.04 12.45 -1.87
N GLN A 71 -5.43 12.48 -0.68
CA GLN A 71 -5.83 11.66 0.47
C GLN A 71 -5.84 10.15 0.16
N ARG A 72 -4.93 9.68 -0.71
CA ARG A 72 -4.74 8.29 -1.13
C ARG A 72 -3.60 7.63 -0.36
N ILE A 73 -3.65 7.71 0.96
CA ILE A 73 -2.75 6.98 1.88
C ILE A 73 -3.59 5.90 2.56
N TYR A 74 -3.24 4.64 2.33
CA TYR A 74 -3.97 3.49 2.80
C TYR A 74 -3.08 2.65 3.70
N ILE A 75 -3.61 2.25 4.84
CA ILE A 75 -2.94 1.34 5.78
C ILE A 75 -3.67 0.01 5.70
N ILE A 76 -2.96 -1.06 5.37
CA ILE A 76 -3.50 -2.43 5.41
C ILE A 76 -2.84 -3.14 6.59
N GLU A 77 -3.65 -3.61 7.54
CA GLU A 77 -3.17 -4.31 8.74
C GLU A 77 -3.80 -5.71 8.80
N HIS A 78 -3.00 -6.75 8.55
CA HIS A 78 -3.39 -8.15 8.76
C HIS A 78 -2.24 -8.95 9.36
N ASP A 79 -2.52 -9.95 10.19
CA ASP A 79 -1.53 -10.86 10.78
C ASP A 79 -0.61 -11.53 9.73
N TYR A 80 -1.11 -11.74 8.51
CA TYR A 80 -0.38 -12.35 7.39
C TYR A 80 0.24 -11.35 6.42
N ALA A 81 -0.01 -10.05 6.56
CA ALA A 81 0.23 -9.07 5.49
C ALA A 81 1.71 -8.95 5.10
N SER A 82 2.61 -9.25 6.04
CA SER A 82 4.07 -9.18 5.86
C SER A 82 4.77 -10.54 5.92
N ILE A 83 4.01 -11.64 5.95
CA ILE A 83 4.53 -13.01 6.00
C ILE A 83 4.50 -13.61 4.60
N PRO A 84 5.66 -13.95 3.99
CA PRO A 84 5.69 -14.64 2.71
C PRO A 84 4.96 -15.99 2.80
N GLY A 85 3.88 -16.15 2.02
CA GLY A 85 3.11 -17.39 1.98
C GLY A 85 1.82 -17.25 1.17
N PRO A 86 1.05 -18.35 1.00
CA PRO A 86 -0.16 -18.35 0.18
C PRO A 86 -1.21 -17.30 0.59
N ARG A 87 -1.25 -16.96 1.88
CA ARG A 87 -2.17 -15.95 2.42
C ARG A 87 -1.92 -14.55 1.87
N ILE A 88 -0.74 -14.26 1.32
CA ILE A 88 -0.44 -12.93 0.77
C ILE A 88 -1.36 -12.54 -0.39
N PHE A 89 -1.90 -13.53 -1.12
CA PHE A 89 -2.87 -13.30 -2.19
C PHE A 89 -4.20 -12.72 -1.67
N LYS A 90 -4.49 -12.83 -0.36
CA LYS A 90 -5.65 -12.17 0.24
C LYS A 90 -5.55 -10.64 0.22
N LEU A 91 -4.34 -10.08 0.06
CA LEU A 91 -4.14 -8.65 -0.12
C LEU A 91 -4.58 -8.16 -1.52
N LEU A 92 -4.62 -9.05 -2.53
CA LEU A 92 -4.85 -8.64 -3.91
C LEU A 92 -6.21 -7.93 -4.11
N PRO A 93 -7.35 -8.47 -3.65
CA PRO A 93 -8.63 -7.79 -3.82
C PRO A 93 -8.69 -6.43 -3.10
N GLU A 94 -8.12 -6.35 -1.90
CA GLU A 94 -8.06 -5.11 -1.12
C GLU A 94 -7.19 -4.05 -1.82
N MET A 95 -5.99 -4.42 -2.27
CA MET A 95 -5.13 -3.52 -3.06
C MET A 95 -5.83 -3.04 -4.33
N ALA A 96 -6.53 -3.92 -5.04
CA ALA A 96 -7.22 -3.56 -6.27
C ALA A 96 -8.36 -2.55 -6.00
N GLN A 97 -9.15 -2.76 -4.94
CA GLN A 97 -10.21 -1.84 -4.51
C GLN A 97 -9.67 -0.45 -4.14
N LEU A 98 -8.53 -0.40 -3.44
CA LEU A 98 -7.89 0.87 -3.05
C LEU A 98 -7.31 1.63 -4.25
N LEU A 99 -6.80 0.90 -5.24
CA LEU A 99 -6.21 1.49 -6.45
C LEU A 99 -7.28 1.96 -7.44
N HIS A 100 -8.40 1.25 -7.51
CA HIS A 100 -9.49 1.49 -8.46
C HIS A 100 -10.85 1.69 -7.75
N PRO A 101 -11.00 2.73 -6.92
CA PRO A 101 -12.25 3.01 -6.21
C PRO A 101 -13.41 3.42 -7.15
N GLU A 102 -13.11 3.74 -8.41
CA GLU A 102 -14.08 4.09 -9.45
C GLU A 102 -14.83 2.89 -10.03
N LEU A 103 -14.35 1.67 -9.80
CA LEU A 103 -14.97 0.45 -10.30
C LEU A 103 -16.07 -0.04 -9.37
N ASP A 104 -17.09 -0.69 -9.92
CA ASP A 104 -18.11 -1.37 -9.13
C ASP A 104 -17.61 -2.76 -8.69
N TRP A 105 -17.32 -2.88 -7.40
CA TRP A 105 -16.80 -4.11 -6.78
C TRP A 105 -17.91 -5.06 -6.29
N GLN A 106 -19.19 -4.73 -6.52
CA GLN A 106 -20.33 -5.48 -5.99
C GLN A 106 -20.50 -6.89 -6.60
N ASP A 107 -19.83 -7.20 -7.70
CA ASP A 107 -20.04 -8.46 -8.44
C ASP A 107 -19.14 -9.64 -8.02
N HIS A 108 -18.18 -9.48 -7.10
CA HIS A 108 -17.19 -10.53 -6.79
C HIS A 108 -17.06 -10.82 -5.29
N GLN A 109 -18.17 -11.00 -4.58
CA GLN A 109 -18.15 -11.97 -3.47
C GLN A 109 -17.98 -13.35 -4.09
N LEU A 110 -16.72 -13.75 -4.28
CA LEU A 110 -16.35 -15.13 -4.52
C LEU A 110 -16.91 -15.93 -3.35
N ASN A 111 -18.06 -16.57 -3.62
CA ASN A 111 -18.58 -17.66 -2.81
C ASN A 111 -17.51 -18.76 -2.81
N ASP A 112 -16.69 -18.81 -1.75
CA ASP A 112 -15.90 -19.98 -1.37
C ASP A 112 -15.88 -20.11 0.15
#